data_AF-A0A7X8ZP15-F1
#
_entry.id   AF-A0A7X8ZP15-F1
#
_cell.length_a   1.000
_cell.length_b   1.000
_cell.length_c   1.000
_cell.angle_alpha   90.00
_cell.angle_beta   90.00
_cell.angle_gamma   90.00
#
_symmetry.space_group_name_H-M   'P 1'
#
loop_
_entity.id
_entity.type
_entity.pdbx_description
1 polymer ?
#
loop_
_entity_poly.entity_id
_entity_poly.type
_entity_poly.pdbx_seq_one_letter_code
_entity_poly.pdbx_strand_id
1 'polypeptide(L)' 'TYKEDNYICCPHTATGIKIYHSLNNPKDTIVVSTAHPAKFETVVEPLIGQKVEIPPSLKALLDKKSNYKEIGTDYHSLF' A
#
# COMPACT_ATOMS: atom_id res chain seq x y z
N THR A 1 1.34 8.26 13.51
CA THR A 1 2.11 7.47 12.50
C THR A 1 3.28 8.23 11.89
N TYR A 2 3.17 8.93 10.76
CA TYR A 2 4.37 9.53 10.14
C TYR A 2 4.93 10.71 10.95
N LYS A 3 4.07 11.66 11.35
CA LYS A 3 4.49 12.82 12.15
C LYS A 3 4.90 12.47 13.59
N GLU A 4 4.29 11.43 14.16
CA GLU A 4 4.44 11.08 15.58
C GLU A 4 5.48 9.96 15.78
N ASP A 5 5.48 8.96 14.90
CA ASP A 5 6.24 7.71 15.06
C ASP A 5 7.28 7.50 13.94
N ASN A 6 7.40 8.46 13.01
CA ASN A 6 8.21 8.34 11.79
C ASN A 6 7.92 7.06 10.97
N TYR A 7 6.70 6.53 11.07
CA TYR A 7 6.28 5.31 10.37
C TYR A 7 5.44 5.63 9.14
N ILE A 8 5.93 5.24 7.96
CA ILE A 8 5.25 5.42 6.68
C ILE A 8 4.46 4.15 6.37
N CYS A 9 3.14 4.27 6.25
CA CYS A 9 2.24 3.15 5.98
C CYS A 9 1.49 3.32 4.65
N CYS A 10 1.11 2.22 4.00
CA CYS A 10 0.28 2.27 2.81
C CYS A 10 -1.19 2.60 3.17
N PRO A 11 -2.04 3.00 2.20
CA PRO A 11 -3.45 3.31 2.47
C PRO A 11 -4.23 2.19 3.17
N HIS A 12 -3.94 0.92 2.84
CA HIS A 12 -4.59 -0.24 3.47
C HIS A 12 -4.24 -0.35 4.96
N THR A 13 -2.94 -0.23 5.29
CA THR A 13 -2.45 -0.24 6.68
C THR A 13 -3.01 0.96 7.46
N ALA A 14 -3.07 2.14 6.81
CA ALA A 14 -3.64 3.35 7.40
C ALA A 14 -5.11 3.17 7.81
N THR A 15 -5.91 2.46 7.01
CA THR A 15 -7.29 2.11 7.37
C THR A 15 -7.34 1.26 8.64
N GLY A 16 -6.49 0.24 8.77
CA GLY A 16 -6.40 -0.58 9.98
C GLY A 16 -6.00 0.22 11.22
N ILE A 17 -5.00 1.09 11.08
CA ILE A 17 -4.55 1.99 12.16
C ILE A 17 -5.67 2.96 12.56
N LYS A 18 -6.40 3.51 11.58
CA LYS A 18 -7.51 4.43 11.84
C LYS A 18 -8.61 3.77 12.68
N ILE A 19 -8.98 2.53 12.35
CA ILE A 19 -9.96 1.77 13.13
C ILE A 19 -9.41 1.46 14.52
N TYR A 20 -8.15 1.01 14.62
CA TYR A 20 -7.51 0.77 15.92
C TYR A 20 -7.60 1.98 16.86
N HIS A 21 -7.29 3.20 16.37
CA HIS A 21 -7.41 4.42 17.17
C HIS A 21 -8.85 4.80 17.55
N SER A 22 -9.86 4.24 16.88
CA SER A 22 -11.28 4.49 17.19
C SER A 22 -11.87 3.50 18.21
N LEU A 23 -11.15 2.43 18.55
CA LEU A 23 -11.61 1.43 19.51
C LEU A 23 -11.47 1.96 20.95
N ASN A 24 -12.47 1.69 21.78
CA ASN A 24 -12.40 1.95 23.22
C ASN A 24 -11.72 0.76 23.91
N ASN A 25 -10.63 1.02 24.65
CA ASN A 25 -9.84 0.01 25.36
C ASN A 25 -9.42 -1.17 24.48
N PRO A 26 -8.68 -0.93 23.38
CA PRO A 26 -8.16 -2.02 22.59
C PRO A 26 -7.21 -2.85 23.48
N LYS A 27 -7.45 -4.17 23.52
CA LYS A 27 -6.49 -5.14 24.08
C LYS A 27 -5.21 -5.14 23.23
N ASP A 28 -4.27 -6.02 23.55
CA ASP A 28 -3.11 -6.29 22.69
C ASP A 28 -3.56 -6.55 21.24
N THR A 29 -3.32 -5.57 20.38
CA THR A 29 -3.85 -5.54 19.01
C THR A 29 -2.70 -5.47 18.02
N ILE A 30 -2.80 -6.26 16.97
CA ILE A 30 -1.85 -6.26 15.86
C ILE A 30 -2.58 -5.73 14.62
N VAL A 31 -2.06 -4.66 14.02
CA VAL A 31 -2.50 -4.20 12.71
C VAL A 31 -1.57 -4.78 11.66
N VAL A 32 -2.11 -5.59 10.74
CA VAL A 32 -1.32 -6.19 9.66
C VAL A 32 -1.01 -5.14 8.59
N SER A 33 0.27 -4.93 8.31
CA SER A 33 0.70 -4.06 7.20
C SER A 33 0.65 -4.86 5.90
N THR A 34 -0.45 -4.74 5.17
CA THR A 34 -0.77 -5.63 4.02
C THR A 34 0.00 -5.28 2.74
N ALA A 35 0.62 -4.10 2.66
CA ALA A 35 1.44 -3.72 1.53
C ALA A 35 2.51 -2.68 1.90
N HIS A 36 3.60 -2.67 1.14
CA HIS A 36 4.64 -1.65 1.23
C HIS A 36 4.12 -0.29 0.69
N PRO A 37 4.43 0.85 1.33
CA PRO A 37 3.98 2.18 0.89
C PRO A 37 4.44 2.55 -0.53
N ALA A 38 5.61 2.06 -0.95
CA ALA A 38 6.15 2.28 -2.31
C ALA A 38 5.31 1.68 -3.45
N LYS A 39 4.24 0.93 -3.15
CA LYS A 39 3.26 0.48 -4.16
C LYS A 39 2.16 1.53 -4.43
N PHE A 40 2.14 2.62 -3.67
CA PHE A 40 1.12 3.67 -3.69
C PHE A 40 1.78 5.05 -3.60
N GLU A 41 2.93 5.23 -4.24
CA GLU A 41 3.77 6.42 -4.19
C GLU A 41 3.00 7.68 -4.59
N THR A 42 2.11 7.59 -5.57
CA THR A 42 1.26 8.71 -6.02
C THR A 42 0.29 9.21 -4.95
N VAL A 43 -0.04 8.37 -3.97
CA VAL A 43 -0.90 8.71 -2.83
C VAL A 43 -0.06 9.09 -1.62
N VAL A 44 1.01 8.35 -1.34
CA VAL A 44 1.79 8.48 -0.10
C VAL A 44 2.73 9.70 -0.16
N GLU A 45 3.51 9.86 -1.24
CA GLU A 45 4.57 10.89 -1.32
C GLU A 45 4.04 12.32 -1.15
N PRO A 46 2.91 12.73 -1.76
CA PRO A 46 2.35 14.07 -1.56
C PRO A 46 1.94 14.35 -0.11
N LEU A 47 1.51 13.33 0.64
CA LEU A 47 1.06 13.47 2.02
C LEU A 47 2.22 13.58 3.02
N ILE A 48 3.35 12.95 2.72
CA ILE A 48 4.55 12.96 3.57
C ILE A 48 5.60 13.98 3.12
N GLY A 49 5.47 14.54 1.92
CA GLY A 49 6.38 15.55 1.38
C GLY A 49 7.75 15.03 0.96
N GLN A 50 7.90 13.71 0.78
CA GLN A 50 9.16 13.07 0.38
C GLN A 50 8.93 11.82 -0.45
N LYS A 51 9.98 11.38 -1.15
CA LYS A 51 9.99 10.12 -1.90
C LYS A 51 10.01 8.92 -0.97
N VAL A 52 9.26 7.88 -1.33
CA VAL A 52 9.33 6.59 -0.63
C VAL A 52 10.37 5.71 -1.32
N GLU A 53 11.33 5.20 -0.56
CA GLU A 53 12.32 4.28 -1.11
C GLU A 53 11.64 3.00 -1.62
N ILE A 54 11.99 2.60 -2.85
CA ILE A 54 11.49 1.36 -3.46
C ILE A 54 12.46 0.24 -3.09
N PRO A 55 12.00 -0.80 -2.36
CA PRO A 55 12.86 -1.94 -2.01
C PRO A 55 13.40 -2.63 -3.27
N PRO A 56 14.64 -3.15 -3.25
CA PRO A 56 15.25 -3.78 -4.43
C PRO A 56 14.41 -4.89 -5.07
N SER A 57 13.72 -5.70 -4.25
CA SER A 57 12.84 -6.76 -4.74
C SER A 57 11.62 -6.23 -5.49
N LEU A 58 11.03 -5.12 -5.03
CA LEU A 58 9.92 -4.45 -5.74
C LEU A 58 10.43 -3.77 -7.00
N LYS A 59 11.59 -3.09 -6.93
CA LYS A 59 12.21 -2.43 -8.08
C LYS A 59 12.45 -3.41 -9.22
N ALA A 60 13.03 -4.58 -8.91
CA ALA A 60 13.25 -5.65 -9.88
C ALA A 60 11.96 -6.19 -10.52
N LEU A 61 10.81 -6.13 -9.85
CA LEU A 61 9.52 -6.50 -10.43
C LEU A 61 8.94 -5.41 -11.33
N LEU A 62 9.04 -4.15 -10.91
CA LEU A 62 8.56 -2.98 -11.67
C LEU A 62 9.34 -2.77 -12.96
N ASP A 63 10.62 -3.13 -12.99
CA ASP A 63 11.47 -2.98 -14.18
C ASP A 63 11.23 -4.08 -15.25
N LYS A 64 10.37 -5.08 -14.97
CA LYS A 64 10.03 -6.12 -15.96
C LYS A 64 9.08 -5.58 -17.04
N LYS A 65 9.30 -5.98 -18.29
CA LYS A 65 8.37 -5.72 -19.39
C LYS A 65 7.02 -6.36 -19.11
N SER A 66 5.95 -5.57 -19.12
CA SER A 66 4.58 -6.09 -19.04
C SER A 66 4.21 -6.85 -20.30
N ASN A 67 3.61 -8.03 -20.14
CA ASN A 67 3.03 -8.82 -21.22
C ASN A 67 1.60 -9.18 -20.82
N TYR A 68 0.62 -8.73 -21.61
CA TYR A 68 -0.79 -8.93 -21.33
C TYR A 68 -1.58 -8.97 -22.64
N LYS A 69 -2.76 -9.60 -22.59
CA LYS A 69 -3.78 -9.51 -23.64
C LYS A 69 -4.92 -8.66 -23.09
N GLU A 70 -5.29 -7.61 -23.80
CA GLU A 70 -6.46 -6.81 -23.44
C GLU A 70 -7.74 -7.55 -23.84
N ILE A 71 -8.73 -7.54 -22.94
CA ILE A 71 -10.06 -8.13 -23.16
C ILE A 71 -11.11 -7.13 -22.69
N GLY A 72 -12.32 -7.22 -23.25
CA GLY A 72 -13.46 -6.42 -22.80
C GLY A 72 -14.02 -6.89 -21.47
N THR A 73 -15.13 -6.28 -21.02
CA THR A 73 -15.81 -6.65 -19.78
C THR A 73 -16.73 -7.88 -19.91
N ASP A 74 -16.65 -8.61 -21.03
CA ASP A 74 -17.37 -9.86 -21.26
C ASP A 74 -16.49 -11.04 -20.83
N TYR A 75 -16.97 -11.85 -19.88
CA TYR A 75 -16.21 -13.00 -19.36
C TYR A 75 -15.91 -14.05 -20.43
N HIS A 76 -16.70 -14.11 -21.52
CA HIS A 76 -16.41 -15.01 -22.63
C HIS A 76 -15.07 -14.68 -23.30
N SER A 77 -14.58 -13.45 -23.19
CA SER A 77 -13.29 -13.04 -23.73
C SER A 77 -12.09 -13.60 -22.95
N LEU A 78 -12.31 -14.22 -21.78
CA LEU A 78 -11.27 -14.80 -20.93
C LEU A 78 -10.79 -16.17 -21.42
N PHE A 79 -11.63 -16.90 -22.18
CA PHE A 79 -11.39 -18.26 -22.66
C PHE A 79 -11.31 -18.31 -24.19
#